data_AF-A0AAD4DQU8-F1
#
_entry.id   AF-A0AAD4DQU8-F1
#
_cell.length_a   1.000
_cell.length_b   1.000
_cell.length_c   1.000
_cell.angle_alpha   90.00
_cell.angle_beta   90.00
_cell.angle_gamma   90.00
#
_symmetry.space_group_name_H-M   'P 1'
#
loop_
_entity.id
_entity.type
_entity.pdbx_description
1 polymer ?
#
loop_
_entity_poly.entity_id
_entity_poly.type
_entity_poly.pdbx_seq_one_letter_code
_entity_poly.pdbx_strand_id
1 'polypeptide(L)'
;MSETQHHVHVHIEQENIQTASDTDLFDDDDDMEDAESQTRSQFDTPKYVVSQEASAMDLDDATSQPPTRTALPDKREKRVADSVLPDKRRIKEVDYSETLRETVYSQKELIHNMQTQVEKQKIEHEQNMNEMKRQWETTLRERQEQLAKAQEEIERTRVQQQQKLEEHIRETQHVLGQANREEIEAAMEKIHKDAHDHLTQERIRREAELGEKLVQREEELKRRTNEELAQERAQREAELCEKLAQREEELKRKTNEELRERESAILAEMDRRFQQEVLKLKAEKESELAKMEQRFSRRHRSQNEDADMNIPTVPGDAGQPSPCAKPRPGTSCLDAIKRIKRTRGISHRVRLVSVASEVDGEEVPQQHSSEDVPPPPQHDAQPATTMEDAIARGVEAALRRILIDKEFPLTKKHSPRRKKVEEKELRQEKAAKKSYERDFLLGEVRRLFKDVFSISQDSNFMLHDPASHEDVYAYEYEDGPGPNCKHLAFDLKGGPKSPWNDKVIGLLLEELQRRGDQESWPFRRSEAYFKEVLQDHYKRLRTIWMAAQPKVTAKGGLETPEEVEQRLIMKKDEALKVTRQTTRRKNKYLRRVTVLDHLVKYKTDGNEEDLPAWQWLQ
;
A
#
# COMPACT_ATOMS: atom_id res chain seq x y z
N MET A 1 45.04 -47.05 13.75
CA MET A 1 43.59 -47.34 13.66
C MET A 1 42.98 -46.16 12.93
N SER A 2 42.30 -46.40 11.82
CA SER A 2 41.88 -45.34 10.89
C SER A 2 40.37 -45.19 10.95
N GLU A 3 39.89 -44.08 11.50
CA GLU A 3 38.45 -43.79 11.53
C GLU A 3 38.03 -43.09 10.23
N THR A 4 37.22 -43.79 9.45
CA THR A 4 36.56 -43.26 8.26
C THR A 4 35.33 -42.44 8.66
N GLN A 5 35.37 -41.12 8.41
CA GLN A 5 34.19 -40.27 8.50
C GLN A 5 33.20 -40.60 7.38
N HIS A 6 32.03 -41.16 7.73
CA HIS A 6 30.89 -41.22 6.83
C HIS A 6 30.11 -39.91 6.87
N HIS A 7 30.17 -39.15 5.79
CA HIS A 7 29.40 -37.93 5.61
C HIS A 7 28.01 -38.29 5.08
N VAL A 8 27.01 -38.33 5.97
CA VAL A 8 25.61 -38.61 5.59
C VAL A 8 24.96 -37.34 5.07
N HIS A 9 24.83 -37.23 3.75
CA HIS A 9 24.14 -36.12 3.11
C HIS A 9 22.63 -36.35 3.18
N VAL A 10 21.96 -35.74 4.16
CA VAL A 10 20.50 -35.78 4.25
C VAL A 10 19.92 -34.86 3.17
N HIS A 11 19.28 -35.46 2.17
CA HIS A 11 18.55 -34.73 1.14
C HIS A 11 17.12 -34.49 1.63
N ILE A 12 16.80 -33.24 1.99
CA ILE A 12 15.46 -32.85 2.43
C ILE A 12 14.64 -32.55 1.18
N GLU A 13 13.71 -33.43 0.85
CA GLU A 13 12.71 -33.16 -0.18
C GLU A 13 11.66 -32.20 0.40
N GLN A 14 11.57 -30.98 -0.15
CA GLN A 14 10.51 -30.03 0.19
C GLN A 14 9.20 -30.51 -0.43
N GLU A 15 8.33 -31.11 0.38
CA GLU A 15 6.96 -31.40 -0.04
C GLU A 15 6.21 -30.09 -0.33
N ASN A 16 5.72 -29.99 -1.55
CA ASN A 16 5.13 -28.78 -2.09
C ASN A 16 3.65 -28.67 -1.66
N ILE A 17 3.43 -28.30 -0.39
CA ILE A 17 2.09 -28.13 0.18
C ILE A 17 1.37 -26.98 -0.53
N GLN A 18 0.55 -27.33 -1.52
CA GLN A 18 -0.43 -26.41 -2.10
C GLN A 18 -1.52 -26.12 -1.07
N THR A 19 -1.28 -25.14 -0.19
CA THR A 19 -2.36 -24.46 0.50
C THR A 19 -3.25 -23.82 -0.56
N ALA A 20 -4.54 -24.18 -0.55
CA ALA A 20 -5.54 -23.50 -1.34
C ALA A 20 -5.80 -22.13 -0.71
N SER A 21 -4.88 -21.18 -0.94
CA SER A 21 -5.18 -19.77 -0.73
C SER A 21 -6.34 -19.39 -1.64
N ASP A 22 -7.28 -18.64 -1.09
CA ASP A 22 -8.40 -18.06 -1.82
C ASP A 22 -7.85 -16.95 -2.71
N THR A 23 -7.27 -17.34 -3.86
CA THR A 23 -6.62 -16.43 -4.79
C THR A 23 -7.68 -15.52 -5.42
N ASP A 24 -7.61 -14.23 -5.09
CA ASP A 24 -8.53 -13.21 -5.59
C ASP A 24 -8.67 -13.30 -7.11
N LEU A 25 -9.90 -13.50 -7.55
CA LEU A 25 -10.31 -13.73 -8.93
C LEU A 25 -10.12 -12.52 -9.87
N PHE A 26 -9.41 -11.47 -9.43
CA PHE A 26 -9.43 -10.11 -9.98
C PHE A 26 -8.05 -9.44 -10.07
N ASP A 27 -6.95 -10.09 -9.69
CA ASP A 27 -5.60 -9.50 -9.74
C ASP A 27 -4.85 -9.77 -11.07
N ASP A 28 -5.41 -10.56 -12.01
CA ASP A 28 -4.78 -10.96 -13.29
C ASP A 28 -5.32 -10.18 -14.54
N ASP A 29 -6.29 -9.25 -14.42
CA ASP A 29 -6.99 -8.62 -15.57
C ASP A 29 -6.45 -7.24 -16.04
N ASP A 30 -5.63 -6.53 -15.25
CA ASP A 30 -5.26 -5.10 -15.52
C ASP A 30 -4.07 -4.90 -16.51
N ASP A 31 -3.43 -5.98 -17.02
CA ASP A 31 -2.20 -5.92 -17.86
C ASP A 31 -2.40 -6.33 -19.34
N MET A 32 -3.66 -6.43 -19.83
CA MET A 32 -3.98 -6.94 -21.19
C MET A 32 -4.57 -5.92 -22.18
N GLU A 33 -4.68 -4.63 -21.83
CA GLU A 33 -5.04 -3.55 -22.76
C GLU A 33 -3.80 -2.78 -23.28
N ASP A 34 -3.15 -3.28 -24.35
CA ASP A 34 -2.37 -2.45 -25.30
C ASP A 34 -1.71 -3.22 -26.48
N ALA A 35 -1.92 -4.55 -26.63
CA ALA A 35 -1.14 -5.40 -27.56
C ALA A 35 -1.88 -5.94 -28.80
N GLU A 36 -3.15 -5.61 -29.04
CA GLU A 36 -3.88 -6.07 -30.25
C GLU A 36 -3.93 -5.00 -31.35
N SER A 37 -2.80 -4.84 -32.04
CA SER A 37 -2.74 -4.28 -33.38
C SER A 37 -1.69 -5.02 -34.20
N GLN A 38 -2.11 -5.51 -35.38
CA GLN A 38 -1.31 -6.30 -36.33
C GLN A 38 -0.93 -7.73 -35.89
N THR A 39 -1.74 -8.71 -36.29
CA THR A 39 -1.39 -9.55 -37.46
C THR A 39 -2.57 -10.37 -37.96
N ARG A 40 -3.18 -9.91 -39.06
CA ARG A 40 -4.16 -10.67 -39.83
C ARG A 40 -3.43 -11.75 -40.65
N SER A 41 -3.39 -12.97 -40.13
CA SER A 41 -2.91 -14.14 -40.88
C SER A 41 -4.06 -15.13 -41.09
N GLN A 42 -4.46 -15.32 -42.34
CA GLN A 42 -5.46 -16.31 -42.72
C GLN A 42 -4.80 -17.69 -42.79
N PHE A 43 -5.27 -18.64 -41.99
CA PHE A 43 -5.08 -20.06 -42.26
C PHE A 43 -6.42 -20.78 -42.21
N ASP A 44 -6.94 -21.08 -43.40
CA ASP A 44 -8.08 -21.98 -43.56
C ASP A 44 -7.72 -23.36 -43.00
N THR A 45 -8.59 -23.89 -42.13
CA THR A 45 -8.54 -25.29 -41.70
C THR A 45 -9.91 -25.95 -41.98
N PRO A 46 -9.95 -27.19 -42.53
CA PRO A 46 -11.21 -27.75 -43.00
C PRO A 46 -12.12 -28.17 -41.85
N LYS A 47 -13.43 -27.94 -41.99
CA LYS A 47 -14.46 -28.42 -41.07
C LYS A 47 -14.50 -29.96 -41.06
N TYR A 48 -14.05 -30.57 -39.98
CA TYR A 48 -14.35 -31.98 -39.69
C TYR A 48 -15.71 -32.06 -39.01
N VAL A 49 -16.70 -32.66 -39.67
CA VAL A 49 -18.04 -32.87 -39.11
C VAL A 49 -17.98 -34.07 -38.16
N VAL A 50 -18.04 -33.82 -36.86
CA VAL A 50 -18.28 -34.86 -35.84
C VAL A 50 -19.76 -34.80 -35.48
N SER A 51 -20.52 -35.80 -35.91
CA SER A 51 -21.89 -36.01 -35.46
C SER A 51 -21.87 -36.34 -33.97
N GLN A 52 -22.57 -35.54 -33.16
CA GLN A 52 -22.76 -35.82 -31.75
C GLN A 52 -24.24 -36.16 -31.51
N GLU A 53 -24.50 -37.41 -31.19
CA GLU A 53 -25.85 -37.91 -30.94
C GLU A 53 -26.40 -37.32 -29.63
N ALA A 54 -27.66 -36.89 -29.65
CA ALA A 54 -28.33 -36.29 -28.51
C ALA A 54 -28.79 -37.36 -27.52
N SER A 55 -28.20 -37.38 -26.33
CA SER A 55 -28.72 -38.16 -25.20
C SER A 55 -29.85 -37.38 -24.53
N ALA A 56 -31.09 -37.86 -24.66
CA ALA A 56 -32.28 -37.29 -24.04
C ALA A 56 -33.00 -38.36 -23.20
N MET A 57 -32.76 -38.31 -21.89
CA MET A 57 -33.43 -39.01 -20.78
C MET A 57 -33.11 -38.17 -19.52
N ASP A 58 -33.97 -37.99 -18.52
CA ASP A 58 -35.43 -38.08 -18.44
C ASP A 58 -35.85 -36.99 -17.43
N LEU A 59 -37.08 -36.47 -17.52
CA LEU A 59 -37.63 -35.57 -16.51
C LEU A 59 -38.98 -36.09 -16.05
N ASP A 60 -39.02 -36.59 -14.81
CA ASP A 60 -40.19 -37.24 -14.24
C ASP A 60 -41.35 -36.28 -14.00
N ASP A 61 -42.47 -36.63 -14.65
CA ASP A 61 -43.79 -36.81 -14.05
C ASP A 61 -44.26 -35.78 -13.00
N ALA A 62 -44.59 -34.57 -13.47
CA ALA A 62 -45.48 -33.67 -12.77
C ALA A 62 -46.94 -33.92 -13.20
N THR A 63 -47.68 -34.64 -12.37
CA THR A 63 -49.11 -34.95 -12.52
C THR A 63 -49.96 -33.69 -12.81
N SER A 64 -50.50 -33.55 -14.03
CA SER A 64 -51.43 -32.47 -14.38
C SER A 64 -52.33 -32.83 -15.58
N GLN A 65 -53.65 -32.89 -15.34
CA GLN A 65 -54.65 -32.86 -16.41
C GLN A 65 -54.67 -31.47 -17.07
N PRO A 66 -54.97 -31.39 -18.39
CA PRO A 66 -56.25 -30.78 -18.77
C PRO A 66 -56.94 -31.41 -20.00
N PRO A 67 -58.21 -31.07 -20.29
CA PRO A 67 -59.01 -31.70 -21.35
C PRO A 67 -59.13 -30.87 -22.65
N THR A 68 -59.21 -31.54 -23.80
CA THR A 68 -59.73 -30.98 -25.08
C THR A 68 -60.02 -32.17 -26.03
N ARG A 69 -61.25 -32.44 -26.50
CA ARG A 69 -61.97 -31.76 -27.58
C ARG A 69 -61.05 -31.21 -28.69
N THR A 70 -61.20 -31.67 -29.94
CA THR A 70 -61.74 -30.90 -31.08
C THR A 70 -61.61 -31.67 -32.42
N ALA A 71 -62.67 -31.60 -33.24
CA ALA A 71 -62.76 -31.73 -34.71
C ALA A 71 -62.10 -32.89 -35.53
N LEU A 72 -62.98 -33.53 -36.31
CA LEU A 72 -62.82 -33.99 -37.71
C LEU A 72 -62.02 -32.99 -38.61
N PRO A 73 -61.44 -33.38 -39.79
CA PRO A 73 -62.23 -34.02 -40.86
C PRO A 73 -61.57 -34.93 -41.92
N ASP A 74 -62.45 -35.72 -42.56
CA ASP A 74 -62.57 -35.99 -44.01
C ASP A 74 -61.32 -36.35 -44.86
N LYS A 75 -61.29 -37.61 -45.34
CA LYS A 75 -61.31 -38.01 -46.77
C LYS A 75 -61.28 -39.55 -46.90
N ARG A 76 -61.79 -40.26 -47.92
CA ARG A 76 -62.80 -40.09 -48.99
C ARG A 76 -62.38 -41.02 -50.14
N GLU A 77 -62.84 -42.27 -50.15
CA GLU A 77 -62.93 -43.12 -51.36
C GLU A 77 -63.93 -44.27 -51.08
N LYS A 78 -65.03 -44.59 -51.80
CA LYS A 78 -65.70 -44.22 -53.06
C LYS A 78 -65.80 -45.47 -53.97
N ARG A 79 -66.99 -45.65 -54.58
CA ARG A 79 -67.42 -46.71 -55.54
C ARG A 79 -67.93 -48.01 -54.88
N VAL A 80 -68.91 -48.72 -55.44
CA VAL A 80 -69.90 -48.42 -56.51
C VAL A 80 -71.16 -49.27 -56.24
N ALA A 81 -72.32 -48.84 -56.73
CA ALA A 81 -73.57 -49.60 -56.60
C ALA A 81 -73.77 -50.59 -57.75
N ASP A 82 -74.36 -51.75 -57.46
CA ASP A 82 -75.32 -52.50 -58.29
C ASP A 82 -76.05 -53.47 -57.34
N SER A 83 -77.39 -53.51 -57.23
CA SER A 83 -78.45 -53.70 -58.24
C SER A 83 -78.55 -55.16 -58.74
N VAL A 84 -79.80 -55.58 -58.99
CA VAL A 84 -80.29 -56.93 -59.41
C VAL A 84 -80.86 -57.83 -58.29
N LEU A 85 -82.18 -57.74 -58.15
CA LEU A 85 -83.06 -58.80 -57.61
C LEU A 85 -83.19 -59.95 -58.62
N PRO A 86 -83.16 -61.22 -58.20
CA PRO A 86 -83.77 -62.31 -58.93
C PRO A 86 -85.06 -62.81 -58.25
N ASP A 87 -86.17 -62.44 -58.88
CA ASP A 87 -87.26 -63.33 -59.33
C ASP A 87 -87.81 -64.43 -58.39
N LYS A 88 -89.12 -64.35 -58.12
CA LYS A 88 -89.88 -65.27 -57.26
C LYS A 88 -90.22 -66.58 -57.99
N ARG A 89 -89.31 -67.55 -57.99
CA ARG A 89 -89.63 -68.91 -58.47
C ARG A 89 -90.29 -69.76 -57.40
N ARG A 90 -91.59 -69.97 -57.57
CA ARG A 90 -92.46 -70.84 -56.75
C ARG A 90 -92.11 -72.31 -57.02
N ILE A 91 -91.16 -72.86 -56.27
CA ILE A 91 -90.81 -74.29 -56.33
C ILE A 91 -91.98 -75.10 -55.74
N LYS A 92 -92.42 -76.14 -56.45
CA LYS A 92 -93.43 -77.08 -55.95
C LYS A 92 -92.85 -77.86 -54.77
N GLU A 93 -93.63 -78.00 -53.70
CA GLU A 93 -93.35 -78.97 -52.65
C GLU A 93 -93.35 -80.37 -53.28
N VAL A 94 -92.15 -80.95 -53.39
CA VAL A 94 -91.95 -82.38 -53.60
C VAL A 94 -91.82 -82.95 -52.20
N ASP A 95 -92.76 -83.82 -51.82
CA ASP A 95 -92.72 -84.48 -50.51
C ASP A 95 -91.61 -85.55 -50.55
N TYR A 96 -90.39 -85.11 -50.20
CA TYR A 96 -89.24 -85.99 -50.16
C TYR A 96 -89.40 -87.02 -49.04
N SER A 97 -89.13 -88.27 -49.39
CA SER A 97 -89.30 -89.42 -48.51
C SER A 97 -88.55 -89.28 -47.19
N GLU A 98 -89.09 -89.93 -46.17
CA GLU A 98 -88.59 -90.01 -44.79
C GLU A 98 -87.06 -90.21 -44.68
N THR A 99 -86.50 -91.04 -45.56
CA THR A 99 -85.06 -91.28 -45.77
C THR A 99 -84.20 -90.02 -46.01
N LEU A 100 -84.73 -88.99 -46.68
CA LEU A 100 -83.99 -87.73 -46.86
C LEU A 100 -83.98 -86.90 -45.56
N ARG A 101 -85.03 -87.00 -44.75
CA ARG A 101 -85.08 -86.35 -43.44
C ARG A 101 -84.10 -87.01 -42.48
N GLU A 102 -84.07 -88.35 -42.42
CA GLU A 102 -83.11 -89.12 -41.60
C GLU A 102 -81.65 -88.82 -41.97
N THR A 103 -81.30 -88.84 -43.26
CA THR A 103 -79.93 -88.54 -43.71
C THR A 103 -79.52 -87.10 -43.40
N VAL A 104 -80.43 -86.12 -43.54
CA VAL A 104 -80.17 -84.74 -43.11
C VAL A 104 -80.03 -84.61 -41.59
N TYR A 105 -80.78 -85.37 -40.78
CA TYR A 105 -80.59 -85.38 -39.32
C TYR A 105 -79.25 -86.01 -38.92
N SER A 106 -78.88 -87.15 -39.51
CA SER A 106 -77.58 -87.80 -39.27
C SER A 106 -76.40 -86.91 -39.68
N GLN A 107 -76.51 -86.19 -40.81
CA GLN A 107 -75.50 -85.21 -41.22
C GLN A 107 -75.45 -84.00 -40.28
N LYS A 108 -76.58 -83.50 -39.79
CA LYS A 108 -76.62 -82.42 -38.77
C LYS A 108 -75.97 -82.85 -37.46
N GLU A 109 -76.23 -84.07 -37.01
CA GLU A 109 -75.62 -84.64 -35.81
C GLU A 109 -74.10 -84.80 -35.97
N LEU A 110 -73.63 -85.30 -37.12
CA LEU A 110 -72.21 -85.36 -37.44
C LEU A 110 -71.55 -83.97 -37.46
N ILE A 111 -72.19 -82.97 -38.09
CA ILE A 111 -71.72 -81.58 -38.10
C ILE A 111 -71.67 -81.01 -36.68
N HIS A 112 -72.69 -81.28 -35.86
CA HIS A 112 -72.73 -80.82 -34.47
C HIS A 112 -71.62 -81.46 -33.61
N ASN A 113 -71.37 -82.76 -33.78
CA ASN A 113 -70.28 -83.47 -33.12
C ASN A 113 -68.91 -82.92 -33.54
N MET A 114 -68.71 -82.65 -34.84
CA MET A 114 -67.49 -82.00 -35.33
C MET A 114 -67.32 -80.58 -34.79
N GLN A 115 -68.39 -79.77 -34.73
CA GLN A 115 -68.37 -78.43 -34.14
C GLN A 115 -68.02 -78.48 -32.65
N THR A 116 -68.59 -79.43 -31.91
CA THR A 116 -68.28 -79.65 -30.49
C THR A 116 -66.82 -80.05 -30.28
N GLN A 117 -66.28 -80.90 -31.17
CA GLN A 117 -64.87 -81.28 -31.13
C GLN A 117 -63.93 -80.11 -31.44
N VAL A 118 -64.26 -79.27 -32.43
CA VAL A 118 -63.49 -78.07 -32.77
C VAL A 118 -63.53 -77.04 -31.65
N GLU A 119 -64.70 -76.78 -31.07
CA GLU A 119 -64.82 -75.83 -29.94
C GLU A 119 -64.10 -76.36 -28.70
N LYS A 120 -64.14 -77.68 -28.44
CA LYS A 120 -63.32 -78.32 -27.39
C LYS A 120 -61.82 -78.11 -27.64
N GLN A 121 -61.32 -78.39 -28.84
CA GLN A 121 -59.90 -78.17 -29.19
C GLN A 121 -59.50 -76.70 -29.07
N LYS A 122 -60.39 -75.78 -29.43
CA LYS A 122 -60.19 -74.34 -29.29
C LYS A 122 -60.09 -73.91 -27.83
N ILE A 123 -60.98 -74.41 -26.95
CA ILE A 123 -60.92 -74.17 -25.51
C ILE A 123 -59.64 -74.77 -24.90
N GLU A 124 -59.27 -75.99 -25.27
CA GLU A 124 -58.01 -76.62 -24.82
C GLU A 124 -56.77 -75.83 -25.28
N HIS A 125 -56.77 -75.32 -26.51
CA HIS A 125 -55.70 -74.47 -27.03
C HIS A 125 -55.64 -73.11 -26.33
N GLU A 126 -56.78 -72.47 -26.07
CA GLU A 126 -56.87 -71.22 -25.31
C GLU A 126 -56.41 -71.40 -23.85
N GLN A 127 -56.77 -72.50 -23.21
CA GLN A 127 -56.28 -72.86 -21.87
C GLN A 127 -54.75 -73.05 -21.87
N ASN A 128 -54.20 -73.77 -22.85
CA ASN A 128 -52.76 -73.96 -22.99
C ASN A 128 -52.01 -72.63 -23.24
N MET A 129 -52.54 -71.76 -24.11
CA MET A 129 -51.99 -70.42 -24.35
C MET A 129 -52.02 -69.55 -23.08
N ASN A 130 -53.11 -69.58 -22.32
CA ASN A 130 -53.23 -68.86 -21.06
C ASN A 130 -52.27 -69.40 -19.97
N GLU A 131 -52.05 -70.72 -19.92
CA GLU A 131 -51.12 -71.34 -18.98
C GLU A 131 -49.66 -71.05 -19.34
N MET A 132 -49.30 -71.13 -20.64
CA MET A 132 -47.99 -70.71 -21.14
C MET A 132 -47.73 -69.22 -20.84
N LYS A 133 -48.74 -68.36 -21.00
CA LYS A 133 -48.65 -66.94 -20.64
C LYS A 133 -48.39 -66.74 -19.14
N ARG A 134 -49.08 -67.47 -18.26
CA ARG A 134 -48.82 -67.44 -16.80
C ARG A 134 -47.40 -67.86 -16.46
N GLN A 135 -46.89 -68.94 -17.06
CA GLN A 135 -45.52 -69.42 -16.84
C GLN A 135 -44.47 -68.40 -17.33
N TRP A 136 -44.75 -67.68 -18.40
CA TRP A 136 -43.91 -66.57 -18.86
C TRP A 136 -43.99 -65.37 -17.89
N GLU A 137 -45.17 -65.04 -17.38
CA GLU A 137 -45.36 -63.96 -16.39
C GLU A 137 -44.74 -64.29 -15.01
N THR A 138 -44.65 -65.55 -14.59
CA THR A 138 -43.93 -65.93 -13.36
C THR A 138 -42.42 -65.86 -13.57
N THR A 139 -41.89 -66.45 -14.64
CA THR A 139 -40.45 -66.42 -14.94
C THR A 139 -39.92 -65.02 -15.23
N LEU A 140 -40.75 -64.13 -15.79
CA LEU A 140 -40.42 -62.70 -15.93
C LEU A 140 -40.31 -62.00 -14.56
N ARG A 141 -41.25 -62.24 -13.65
CA ARG A 141 -41.22 -61.68 -12.28
C ARG A 141 -40.04 -62.19 -11.47
N GLU A 142 -39.73 -63.49 -11.54
CA GLU A 142 -38.56 -64.07 -10.90
C GLU A 142 -37.25 -63.43 -11.38
N ARG A 143 -37.11 -63.17 -12.70
CA ARG A 143 -35.96 -62.45 -13.26
C ARG A 143 -35.90 -60.99 -12.81
N GLN A 144 -37.03 -60.30 -12.73
CA GLN A 144 -37.10 -58.93 -12.21
C GLN A 144 -36.67 -58.87 -10.73
N GLU A 145 -37.12 -59.82 -9.91
CA GLU A 145 -36.73 -59.93 -8.50
C GLU A 145 -35.23 -60.26 -8.34
N GLN A 146 -34.67 -61.12 -9.19
CA GLN A 146 -33.23 -61.40 -9.22
C GLN A 146 -32.40 -60.16 -9.60
N LEU A 147 -32.85 -59.39 -10.61
CA LEU A 147 -32.19 -58.14 -10.99
C LEU A 147 -32.24 -57.09 -9.88
N ALA A 148 -33.39 -56.94 -9.21
CA ALA A 148 -33.54 -56.03 -8.07
C ALA A 148 -32.61 -56.41 -6.90
N LYS A 149 -32.49 -57.71 -6.57
CA LYS A 149 -31.56 -58.20 -5.54
C LYS A 149 -30.10 -57.96 -5.91
N ALA A 150 -29.73 -58.18 -7.17
CA ALA A 150 -28.37 -57.91 -7.66
C ALA A 150 -28.04 -56.41 -7.63
N GLN A 151 -28.98 -55.54 -7.97
CA GLN A 151 -28.84 -54.09 -7.85
C GLN A 151 -28.67 -53.65 -6.39
N GLU A 152 -29.46 -54.22 -5.46
CA GLU A 152 -29.33 -53.94 -4.04
C GLU A 152 -27.96 -54.37 -3.48
N GLU A 153 -27.43 -55.52 -3.91
CA GLU A 153 -26.08 -55.98 -3.53
C GLU A 153 -24.96 -55.09 -4.09
N ILE A 154 -25.10 -54.60 -5.33
CA ILE A 154 -24.18 -53.62 -5.92
C ILE A 154 -24.20 -52.29 -5.14
N GLU A 155 -25.37 -51.77 -4.78
CA GLU A 155 -25.44 -50.53 -3.98
C GLU A 155 -24.92 -50.74 -2.54
N ARG A 156 -25.22 -51.87 -1.88
CA ARG A 156 -24.65 -52.21 -0.57
C ARG A 156 -23.12 -52.26 -0.60
N THR A 157 -22.53 -52.91 -1.61
CA THR A 157 -21.06 -53.00 -1.74
C THR A 157 -20.43 -51.65 -2.09
N ARG A 158 -21.09 -50.83 -2.91
CA ARG A 158 -20.69 -49.44 -3.21
C ARG A 158 -20.67 -48.57 -1.96
N VAL A 159 -21.73 -48.60 -1.15
CA VAL A 159 -21.81 -47.84 0.12
C VAL A 159 -20.72 -48.30 1.10
N GLN A 160 -20.46 -49.60 1.22
CA GLN A 160 -19.36 -50.12 2.06
C GLN A 160 -17.97 -49.67 1.57
N GLN A 161 -17.74 -49.60 0.25
CA GLN A 161 -16.48 -49.08 -0.30
C GLN A 161 -16.33 -47.58 -0.04
N GLN A 162 -17.42 -46.81 -0.17
CA GLN A 162 -17.41 -45.38 0.14
C GLN A 162 -17.13 -45.13 1.62
N GLN A 163 -17.78 -45.85 2.54
CA GLN A 163 -17.53 -45.74 3.99
C GLN A 163 -16.06 -46.02 4.34
N LYS A 164 -15.46 -47.08 3.80
CA LYS A 164 -14.03 -47.39 4.00
C LYS A 164 -13.11 -46.29 3.47
N LEU A 165 -13.45 -45.68 2.34
CA LEU A 165 -12.67 -44.57 1.77
C LEU A 165 -12.80 -43.31 2.65
N GLU A 166 -13.99 -43.01 3.16
CA GLU A 166 -14.23 -41.88 4.07
C GLU A 166 -13.52 -42.07 5.42
N GLU A 167 -13.50 -43.29 5.96
CA GLU A 167 -12.73 -43.64 7.16
C GLU A 167 -11.22 -43.47 6.92
N HIS A 168 -10.67 -44.03 5.84
CA HIS A 168 -9.25 -43.87 5.48
C HIS A 168 -8.86 -42.38 5.28
N ILE A 169 -9.71 -41.58 4.64
CA ILE A 169 -9.48 -40.13 4.50
C ILE A 169 -9.46 -39.46 5.88
N ARG A 170 -10.40 -39.80 6.77
CA ARG A 170 -10.47 -39.25 8.13
C ARG A 170 -9.25 -39.62 8.97
N GLU A 171 -8.79 -40.86 8.90
CA GLU A 171 -7.56 -41.32 9.57
C GLU A 171 -6.32 -40.61 9.03
N THR A 172 -6.19 -40.50 7.70
CA THR A 172 -5.08 -39.78 7.04
C THR A 172 -5.05 -38.30 7.46
N GLN A 173 -6.22 -37.64 7.48
CA GLN A 173 -6.36 -36.25 7.94
C GLN A 173 -6.03 -36.10 9.42
N HIS A 174 -6.38 -37.08 10.27
CA HIS A 174 -6.02 -37.06 11.69
C HIS A 174 -4.51 -37.17 11.89
N VAL A 175 -3.85 -38.11 11.19
CA VAL A 175 -2.39 -38.31 11.26
C VAL A 175 -1.63 -37.08 10.76
N LEU A 176 -2.00 -36.53 9.59
CA LEU A 176 -1.41 -35.29 9.07
C LEU A 176 -1.65 -34.11 10.03
N GLY A 177 -2.87 -34.00 10.58
CA GLY A 177 -3.20 -32.97 11.56
C GLY A 177 -2.42 -33.10 12.86
N GLN A 178 -2.01 -34.32 13.25
CA GLN A 178 -1.15 -34.55 14.40
C GLN A 178 0.32 -34.20 14.08
N ALA A 179 0.87 -34.69 12.97
CA ALA A 179 2.23 -34.38 12.55
C ALA A 179 2.45 -32.86 12.42
N ASN A 180 1.50 -32.14 11.82
CA ASN A 180 1.56 -30.68 11.69
C ASN A 180 1.53 -29.97 13.06
N ARG A 181 0.81 -30.51 14.07
CA ARG A 181 0.82 -29.94 15.43
C ARG A 181 2.18 -30.15 16.10
N GLU A 182 2.74 -31.36 15.99
CA GLU A 182 4.05 -31.69 16.55
C GLU A 182 5.18 -30.85 15.91
N GLU A 183 5.11 -30.61 14.59
CA GLU A 183 6.05 -29.71 13.89
C GLU A 183 5.90 -28.24 14.33
N ILE A 184 4.68 -27.74 14.49
CA ILE A 184 4.42 -26.38 14.99
C ILE A 184 4.92 -26.22 16.44
N GLU A 185 4.67 -27.19 17.31
CA GLU A 185 5.14 -27.18 18.70
C GLU A 185 6.69 -27.18 18.76
N ALA A 186 7.35 -28.03 17.96
CA ALA A 186 8.82 -28.06 17.86
C ALA A 186 9.40 -26.75 17.29
N ALA A 187 8.74 -26.13 16.31
CA ALA A 187 9.13 -24.84 15.76
C ALA A 187 8.98 -23.71 16.81
N MET A 188 7.90 -23.72 17.60
CA MET A 188 7.69 -22.77 18.69
C MET A 188 8.72 -22.93 19.82
N GLU A 189 9.03 -24.17 20.23
CA GLU A 189 10.07 -24.43 21.23
C GLU A 189 11.44 -23.91 20.76
N LYS A 190 11.78 -24.15 19.47
CA LYS A 190 12.99 -23.60 18.86
C LYS A 190 13.01 -22.07 18.88
N ILE A 191 11.92 -21.40 18.49
CA ILE A 191 11.83 -19.92 18.51
C ILE A 191 12.00 -19.39 19.95
N HIS A 192 11.39 -20.03 20.95
CA HIS A 192 11.56 -19.65 22.35
C HIS A 192 13.01 -19.81 22.83
N LYS A 193 13.68 -20.89 22.42
CA LYS A 193 15.10 -21.11 22.73
C LYS A 193 16.00 -20.07 22.06
N ASP A 194 15.85 -19.86 20.75
CA ASP A 194 16.63 -18.87 19.99
C ASP A 194 16.42 -17.44 20.55
N ALA A 195 15.20 -17.11 20.98
CA ALA A 195 14.89 -15.83 21.64
C ALA A 195 15.54 -15.70 23.04
N HIS A 196 15.56 -16.79 23.83
CA HIS A 196 16.22 -16.82 25.14
C HIS A 196 17.75 -16.67 25.01
N ASP A 197 18.35 -17.39 24.05
CA ASP A 197 19.78 -17.31 23.76
C ASP A 197 20.16 -15.90 23.26
N HIS A 198 19.35 -15.29 22.38
CA HIS A 198 19.53 -13.90 21.94
C HIS A 198 19.45 -12.89 23.09
N LEU A 199 18.44 -12.99 23.97
CA LEU A 199 18.32 -12.12 25.15
C LEU A 199 19.51 -12.29 26.11
N THR A 200 20.04 -13.50 26.23
CA THR A 200 21.22 -13.82 27.04
C THR A 200 22.49 -13.19 26.44
N GLN A 201 22.67 -13.27 25.11
CA GLN A 201 23.77 -12.61 24.41
C GLN A 201 23.71 -11.08 24.51
N GLU A 202 22.54 -10.47 24.31
CA GLU A 202 22.33 -9.03 24.48
C GLU A 202 22.60 -8.57 25.91
N ARG A 203 22.25 -9.38 26.91
CA ARG A 203 22.59 -9.10 28.32
C ARG A 203 24.10 -9.10 28.53
N ILE A 204 24.80 -10.16 28.11
CA ILE A 204 26.26 -10.27 28.24
C ILE A 204 26.96 -9.10 27.54
N ARG A 205 26.51 -8.74 26.33
CA ARG A 205 27.01 -7.59 25.57
C ARG A 205 26.86 -6.28 26.35
N ARG A 206 25.67 -6.01 26.91
CA ARG A 206 25.43 -4.77 27.68
C ARG A 206 26.24 -4.73 28.97
N GLU A 207 26.42 -5.86 29.64
CA GLU A 207 27.28 -5.97 30.82
C GLU A 207 28.76 -5.70 30.45
N ALA A 208 29.24 -6.19 29.31
CA ALA A 208 30.57 -5.87 28.78
C ALA A 208 30.73 -4.39 28.40
N GLU A 209 29.80 -3.82 27.63
CA GLU A 209 29.81 -2.39 27.24
C GLU A 209 29.74 -1.45 28.47
N LEU A 210 29.05 -1.85 29.54
CA LEU A 210 29.05 -1.10 30.81
C LEU A 210 30.38 -1.25 31.54
N GLY A 211 31.00 -2.43 31.53
CA GLY A 211 32.34 -2.66 32.05
C GLY A 211 33.39 -1.76 31.39
N GLU A 212 33.42 -1.71 30.06
CA GLU A 212 34.33 -0.83 29.30
C GLU A 212 34.11 0.66 29.64
N LYS A 213 32.85 1.12 29.72
CA LYS A 213 32.51 2.50 30.08
C LYS A 213 32.93 2.85 31.52
N LEU A 214 32.87 1.89 32.44
CA LEU A 214 33.36 2.09 33.81
C LEU A 214 34.89 2.21 33.85
N VAL A 215 35.63 1.37 33.12
CA VAL A 215 37.09 1.46 33.00
C VAL A 215 37.51 2.80 32.38
N GLN A 216 36.89 3.20 31.26
CA GLN A 216 37.15 4.50 30.62
C GLN A 216 36.91 5.68 31.56
N ARG A 217 35.84 5.63 32.37
CA ARG A 217 35.53 6.68 33.35
C ARG A 217 36.51 6.69 34.52
N GLU A 218 36.99 5.52 34.96
CA GLU A 218 38.03 5.42 35.98
C GLU A 218 39.37 5.98 35.48
N GLU A 219 39.74 5.69 34.23
CA GLU A 219 40.91 6.26 33.58
C GLU A 219 40.79 7.78 33.38
N GLU A 220 39.62 8.29 32.98
CA GLU A 220 39.38 9.72 32.87
C GLU A 220 39.51 10.42 34.24
N LEU A 221 38.96 9.84 35.30
CA LEU A 221 39.09 10.36 36.66
C LEU A 221 40.56 10.35 37.13
N LYS A 222 41.32 9.27 36.85
CA LYS A 222 42.77 9.22 37.11
C LYS A 222 43.54 10.26 36.32
N ARG A 223 43.13 10.56 35.08
CA ARG A 223 43.76 11.61 34.26
C ARG A 223 43.49 12.99 34.84
N ARG A 224 42.22 13.28 35.18
CA ARG A 224 41.81 14.57 35.78
C ARG A 224 42.51 14.83 37.12
N THR A 225 42.58 13.85 38.02
CA THR A 225 43.28 14.04 39.31
C THR A 225 44.79 14.23 39.14
N ASN A 226 45.41 13.56 38.16
CA ASN A 226 46.82 13.82 37.80
C ASN A 226 47.02 15.21 37.18
N GLU A 227 46.09 15.68 36.33
CA GLU A 227 46.10 17.03 35.74
C GLU A 227 45.94 18.11 36.83
N GLU A 228 44.99 17.96 37.75
CA GLU A 228 44.76 18.85 38.89
C GLU A 228 46.01 18.91 39.80
N LEU A 229 46.60 17.75 40.11
CA LEU A 229 47.80 17.67 40.95
C LEU A 229 49.06 18.23 40.25
N ALA A 230 49.13 18.17 38.92
CA ALA A 230 50.16 18.86 38.14
C ALA A 230 49.94 20.38 38.11
N GLN A 231 48.70 20.85 37.97
CA GLN A 231 48.36 22.27 38.05
C GLN A 231 48.67 22.85 39.44
N GLU A 232 48.34 22.15 40.52
CA GLU A 232 48.65 22.60 41.88
C GLU A 232 50.18 22.71 42.11
N ARG A 233 50.97 21.75 41.59
CA ARG A 233 52.43 21.84 41.61
C ARG A 233 52.94 23.07 40.85
N ALA A 234 52.46 23.29 39.62
CA ALA A 234 52.85 24.43 38.80
C ALA A 234 52.46 25.78 39.45
N GLN A 235 51.30 25.85 40.12
CA GLN A 235 50.88 27.04 40.89
C GLN A 235 51.82 27.29 42.08
N ARG A 236 52.14 26.26 42.87
CA ARG A 236 53.07 26.37 44.00
C ARG A 236 54.49 26.75 43.56
N GLU A 237 54.95 26.24 42.42
CA GLU A 237 56.22 26.62 41.80
C GLU A 237 56.21 28.08 41.34
N ALA A 238 55.12 28.53 40.68
CA ALA A 238 54.96 29.93 40.27
C ALA A 238 54.93 30.89 41.48
N GLU A 239 54.20 30.56 42.55
CA GLU A 239 54.20 31.32 43.80
C GLU A 239 55.60 31.40 44.44
N LEU A 240 56.38 30.31 44.40
CA LEU A 240 57.75 30.29 44.91
C LEU A 240 58.66 31.17 44.06
N CYS A 241 58.55 31.11 42.73
CA CYS A 241 59.27 32.00 41.82
C CYS A 241 58.91 33.48 42.05
N GLU A 242 57.63 33.81 42.27
CA GLU A 242 57.21 35.17 42.58
C GLU A 242 57.78 35.66 43.92
N LYS A 243 57.69 34.84 44.98
CA LYS A 243 58.26 35.16 46.32
C LYS A 243 59.79 35.34 46.27
N LEU A 244 60.48 34.59 45.41
CA LEU A 244 61.92 34.76 45.17
C LEU A 244 62.22 36.06 44.42
N ALA A 245 61.47 36.37 43.35
CA ALA A 245 61.61 37.62 42.59
C ALA A 245 61.33 38.86 43.45
N GLN A 246 60.30 38.82 44.30
CA GLN A 246 59.98 39.88 45.26
C GLN A 246 61.13 40.11 46.26
N ARG A 247 61.75 39.05 46.78
CA ARG A 247 62.95 39.16 47.63
C ARG A 247 64.18 39.70 46.89
N GLU A 248 64.36 39.33 45.63
CA GLU A 248 65.44 39.84 44.80
C GLU A 248 65.27 41.35 44.52
N GLU A 249 64.04 41.80 44.24
CA GLU A 249 63.71 43.22 44.16
C GLU A 249 63.92 43.96 45.49
N GLU A 250 63.52 43.37 46.62
CA GLU A 250 63.71 43.98 47.94
C GLU A 250 65.20 44.16 48.27
N LEU A 251 66.01 43.15 47.98
CA LEU A 251 67.48 43.23 48.06
C LEU A 251 68.03 44.32 47.15
N LYS A 252 67.61 44.37 45.86
CA LYS A 252 68.02 45.41 44.91
C LYS A 252 67.61 46.81 45.36
N ARG A 253 66.43 46.98 45.96
CA ARG A 253 65.98 48.26 46.55
C ARG A 253 66.90 48.65 47.71
N LYS A 254 67.13 47.75 48.67
CA LYS A 254 68.02 48.00 49.82
C LYS A 254 69.45 48.34 49.39
N THR A 255 70.05 47.60 48.46
CA THR A 255 71.40 47.91 47.97
C THR A 255 71.47 49.25 47.23
N ASN A 256 70.44 49.62 46.47
CA ASN A 256 70.37 50.92 45.81
C ASN A 256 70.14 52.07 46.80
N GLU A 257 69.40 51.83 47.88
CA GLU A 257 69.16 52.79 48.95
C GLU A 257 70.44 53.04 49.75
N GLU A 258 71.13 51.98 50.21
CA GLU A 258 72.47 52.09 50.81
C GLU A 258 73.48 52.82 49.90
N LEU A 259 73.40 52.60 48.58
CA LEU A 259 74.29 53.24 47.62
C LEU A 259 73.97 54.74 47.49
N ARG A 260 72.70 55.14 47.42
CA ARG A 260 72.29 56.56 47.49
C ARG A 260 72.65 57.21 48.82
N GLU A 261 72.52 56.51 49.94
CA GLU A 261 72.93 57.02 51.25
C GLU A 261 74.44 57.29 51.29
N ARG A 262 75.27 56.40 50.72
CA ARG A 262 76.71 56.62 50.55
C ARG A 262 77.02 57.80 49.63
N GLU A 263 76.36 57.89 48.46
CA GLU A 263 76.54 59.02 47.53
C GLU A 263 76.15 60.36 48.19
N SER A 264 75.02 60.39 48.90
CA SER A 264 74.55 61.54 49.67
C SER A 264 75.52 61.92 50.80
N ALA A 265 76.06 60.93 51.53
CA ALA A 265 77.06 61.17 52.58
C ALA A 265 78.38 61.73 52.00
N ILE A 266 78.83 61.24 50.85
CA ILE A 266 80.03 61.76 50.16
C ILE A 266 79.78 63.20 49.68
N LEU A 267 78.63 63.48 49.08
CA LEU A 267 78.24 64.84 48.67
C LEU A 267 78.15 65.79 49.86
N ALA A 268 77.55 65.36 50.97
CA ALA A 268 77.47 66.15 52.20
C ALA A 268 78.86 66.38 52.84
N GLU A 269 79.78 65.40 52.76
CA GLU A 269 81.15 65.59 53.22
C GLU A 269 81.92 66.58 52.33
N MET A 270 81.78 66.47 51.01
CA MET A 270 82.35 67.42 50.04
C MET A 270 81.82 68.83 50.26
N ASP A 271 80.51 69.01 50.43
CA ASP A 271 79.91 70.31 50.65
C ASP A 271 80.31 70.89 52.01
N ARG A 272 80.44 70.05 53.06
CA ARG A 272 81.01 70.47 54.35
C ARG A 272 82.47 70.92 54.22
N ARG A 273 83.31 70.21 53.45
CA ARG A 273 84.70 70.62 53.18
C ARG A 273 84.73 71.95 52.42
N PHE A 274 83.89 72.10 51.40
CA PHE A 274 83.75 73.32 50.62
C PHE A 274 83.30 74.50 51.48
N GLN A 275 82.29 74.32 52.33
CA GLN A 275 81.85 75.35 53.29
C GLN A 275 82.94 75.70 54.30
N GLN A 276 83.72 74.73 54.80
CA GLN A 276 84.88 75.01 55.66
C GLN A 276 85.97 75.82 54.93
N GLU A 277 86.21 75.53 53.65
CA GLU A 277 87.19 76.22 52.82
C GLU A 277 86.72 77.64 52.45
N VAL A 278 85.43 77.83 52.15
CA VAL A 278 84.80 79.14 51.99
C VAL A 278 84.84 79.96 53.29
N LEU A 279 84.57 79.35 54.45
CA LEU A 279 84.68 80.03 55.75
C LEU A 279 86.14 80.39 56.08
N LYS A 280 87.11 79.54 55.74
CA LYS A 280 88.53 79.83 55.88
C LYS A 280 88.97 80.98 54.98
N LEU A 281 88.59 80.96 53.69
CA LEU A 281 88.84 82.04 52.75
C LEU A 281 88.15 83.34 53.17
N LYS A 282 86.95 83.26 53.75
CA LYS A 282 86.25 84.42 54.32
C LYS A 282 87.01 84.98 55.53
N ALA A 283 87.48 84.14 56.45
CA ALA A 283 88.29 84.56 57.59
C ALA A 283 89.66 85.14 57.17
N GLU A 284 90.30 84.59 56.13
CA GLU A 284 91.50 85.16 55.53
C GLU A 284 91.20 86.53 54.87
N LYS A 285 90.08 86.66 54.14
CA LYS A 285 89.64 87.94 53.55
C LYS A 285 89.24 88.98 54.59
N GLU A 286 88.61 88.57 55.67
CA GLU A 286 88.23 89.43 56.80
C GLU A 286 89.48 89.84 57.61
N SER A 287 90.49 88.97 57.71
CA SER A 287 91.83 89.32 58.23
C SER A 287 92.59 90.32 57.33
N GLU A 288 92.49 90.18 56.00
CA GLU A 288 93.04 91.15 55.06
C GLU A 288 92.28 92.48 55.08
N LEU A 289 90.95 92.44 55.15
CA LEU A 289 90.12 93.64 55.30
C LEU A 289 90.43 94.36 56.61
N ALA A 290 90.51 93.66 57.74
CA ALA A 290 90.93 94.26 59.01
C ALA A 290 92.33 94.90 58.93
N LYS A 291 93.29 94.28 58.20
CA LYS A 291 94.62 94.86 57.93
C LYS A 291 94.59 96.08 57.01
N MET A 292 93.64 96.17 56.08
CA MET A 292 93.44 97.37 55.25
C MET A 292 92.67 98.47 56.00
N GLU A 293 91.63 98.13 56.74
CA GLU A 293 90.80 99.05 57.50
C GLU A 293 91.59 99.74 58.61
N GLN A 294 92.46 99.00 59.32
CA GLN A 294 93.42 99.57 60.28
C GLN A 294 94.47 100.49 59.63
N ARG A 295 94.67 100.43 58.30
CA ARG A 295 95.50 101.37 57.53
C ARG A 295 94.72 102.57 56.98
N PHE A 296 93.42 102.44 56.74
CA PHE A 296 92.57 103.49 56.16
C PHE A 296 91.90 104.41 57.19
N SER A 297 91.85 104.06 58.49
CA SER A 297 91.29 104.93 59.56
C SER A 297 92.08 106.24 59.86
N ARG A 298 92.94 106.71 58.94
CA ARG A 298 93.68 107.99 59.03
C ARG A 298 93.75 108.76 57.69
N ARG A 299 92.61 109.13 57.09
CA ARG A 299 92.41 110.40 56.33
C ARG A 299 91.02 110.49 55.71
N HIS A 300 90.33 111.62 55.97
CA HIS A 300 89.22 112.27 55.22
C HIS A 300 88.08 111.41 54.63
N ARG A 301 86.78 111.63 54.91
CA ARG A 301 85.99 112.86 55.14
C ARG A 301 85.83 113.79 53.92
N SER A 302 84.89 113.45 53.02
CA SER A 302 83.93 114.40 52.39
C SER A 302 83.03 113.76 51.29
N GLN A 303 81.71 113.99 51.38
CA GLN A 303 80.73 114.13 50.26
C GLN A 303 80.43 112.89 49.38
N ASN A 304 79.25 112.71 48.77
CA ASN A 304 78.01 113.51 48.67
C ASN A 304 76.78 112.59 48.38
N GLU A 305 75.55 113.08 48.64
CA GLU A 305 74.27 112.95 47.86
C GLU A 305 73.81 111.58 47.28
N ASP A 306 72.52 111.23 47.13
CA ASP A 306 71.22 111.80 47.50
C ASP A 306 70.11 110.75 47.26
N ALA A 307 68.91 110.92 47.87
CA ALA A 307 67.58 110.46 47.41
C ALA A 307 67.28 108.94 47.18
N ASP A 308 66.04 108.42 47.19
CA ASP A 308 64.80 108.73 47.94
C ASP A 308 63.81 107.52 47.78
N MET A 309 62.77 107.44 48.61
CA MET A 309 61.45 106.76 48.39
C MET A 309 61.26 105.23 48.12
N ASN A 310 60.54 104.60 49.09
CA ASN A 310 59.24 103.88 48.98
C ASN A 310 58.95 102.56 48.19
N ILE A 311 58.66 101.50 48.98
CA ILE A 311 57.49 100.54 48.98
C ILE A 311 57.08 99.79 47.65
N PRO A 312 55.96 98.99 47.51
CA PRO A 312 56.09 97.56 47.16
C PRO A 312 55.28 97.10 45.90
N THR A 313 55.02 95.78 45.80
CA THR A 313 53.88 95.08 45.14
C THR A 313 54.19 94.23 43.88
N VAL A 314 53.34 93.21 43.69
CA VAL A 314 53.10 92.32 42.52
C VAL A 314 51.96 92.97 41.64
N PRO A 315 51.39 92.38 40.54
CA PRO A 315 51.63 91.10 39.88
C PRO A 315 51.66 91.09 38.32
N GLY A 316 51.96 89.91 37.75
CA GLY A 316 51.10 89.30 36.72
C GLY A 316 51.39 89.50 35.23
N ASP A 317 50.77 88.60 34.44
CA ASP A 317 50.49 88.63 32.99
C ASP A 317 51.69 88.50 32.00
N ALA A 318 51.58 87.92 30.79
CA ALA A 318 50.50 87.15 30.13
C ALA A 318 51.13 86.23 29.04
N GLY A 319 50.41 85.22 28.50
CA GLY A 319 50.86 84.54 27.26
C GLY A 319 50.30 83.15 26.93
N GLN A 320 49.08 83.09 26.38
CA GLN A 320 48.56 81.93 25.61
C GLN A 320 49.14 81.97 24.15
N PRO A 321 49.14 80.88 23.34
CA PRO A 321 47.92 80.16 22.92
C PRO A 321 48.05 78.62 22.69
N SER A 322 46.95 78.00 22.25
CA SER A 322 46.78 76.59 21.82
C SER A 322 46.57 76.52 20.27
N PRO A 323 46.39 75.37 19.57
CA PRO A 323 46.45 73.94 19.97
C PRO A 323 47.24 73.01 18.98
N CYS A 324 47.18 71.68 19.21
CA CYS A 324 47.19 70.54 18.24
C CYS A 324 48.35 69.50 18.33
N ALA A 325 48.01 68.26 17.92
CA ALA A 325 48.86 67.12 17.50
C ALA A 325 49.37 66.04 18.51
N LYS A 326 48.54 64.99 18.68
CA LYS A 326 48.80 63.52 18.55
C LYS A 326 50.07 62.84 19.13
N PRO A 327 49.90 61.68 19.81
CA PRO A 327 50.96 60.68 20.01
C PRO A 327 51.01 59.55 18.95
N ARG A 328 52.16 58.87 18.89
CA ARG A 328 52.48 57.53 18.31
C ARG A 328 53.28 56.76 19.39
N PRO A 329 53.43 55.41 19.38
CA PRO A 329 53.38 54.42 18.28
C PRO A 329 52.30 53.32 18.50
N GLY A 330 52.15 52.22 17.74
CA GLY A 330 52.69 51.80 16.44
C GLY A 330 52.54 50.27 16.23
N THR A 331 52.09 49.82 15.04
CA THR A 331 51.99 48.40 14.57
C THR A 331 51.01 47.48 15.37
N SER A 332 50.39 46.41 14.86
CA SER A 332 50.51 45.67 13.58
C SER A 332 49.17 44.99 13.22
N CYS A 333 48.99 44.63 11.94
CA CYS A 333 48.05 43.63 11.40
C CYS A 333 46.55 43.70 11.79
N LEU A 334 45.75 44.35 10.95
CA LEU A 334 44.35 43.99 10.75
C LEU A 334 44.27 42.98 9.60
N ASP A 335 43.72 41.80 9.87
CA ASP A 335 43.19 40.92 8.84
C ASP A 335 41.87 40.28 9.33
N ALA A 336 41.11 39.70 8.39
CA ALA A 336 39.86 38.97 8.58
C ALA A 336 38.52 39.75 8.80
N ILE A 337 37.72 39.74 7.71
CA ILE A 337 36.26 39.47 7.70
C ILE A 337 35.31 40.58 8.23
N LYS A 338 35.07 41.60 7.40
CA LYS A 338 33.72 42.17 7.17
C LYS A 338 33.46 42.44 5.68
N ARG A 339 33.07 41.41 4.92
CA ARG A 339 32.49 41.53 3.57
C ARG A 339 31.34 40.55 3.35
N ILE A 340 30.13 40.90 3.79
CA ILE A 340 28.88 40.36 3.22
C ILE A 340 27.92 41.53 2.97
N LYS A 341 28.05 42.15 1.79
CA LYS A 341 27.03 43.03 1.21
C LYS A 341 27.19 43.01 -0.31
N ARG A 342 26.05 42.81 -1.02
CA ARG A 342 25.87 42.71 -2.49
C ARG A 342 26.13 41.34 -3.13
N THR A 343 25.06 40.56 -3.25
CA THR A 343 24.69 39.84 -4.48
C THR A 343 23.18 39.97 -4.70
N ARG A 344 22.75 41.06 -5.35
CA ARG A 344 21.46 41.09 -6.07
C ARG A 344 21.68 40.39 -7.40
N GLY A 345 20.86 39.40 -7.75
CA GLY A 345 21.02 38.71 -9.02
C GLY A 345 20.24 37.39 -9.14
N ILE A 346 18.91 37.45 -9.09
CA ILE A 346 18.06 36.37 -9.62
C ILE A 346 17.15 36.96 -10.69
N SER A 347 17.16 36.32 -11.86
CA SER A 347 16.57 36.81 -13.10
C SER A 347 15.08 36.53 -13.16
N HIS A 348 14.25 37.58 -13.15
CA HIS A 348 12.87 37.49 -13.63
C HIS A 348 12.85 37.50 -15.16
N ARG A 349 12.81 36.32 -15.78
CA ARG A 349 12.49 36.17 -17.20
C ARG A 349 10.98 35.95 -17.36
N VAL A 350 10.21 37.05 -17.32
CA VAL A 350 8.80 37.05 -17.68
C VAL A 350 8.70 36.89 -19.21
N ARG A 351 8.29 35.70 -19.67
CA ARG A 351 7.80 35.53 -21.05
C ARG A 351 6.31 35.86 -21.07
N LEU A 352 5.98 37.05 -21.55
CA LEU A 352 4.65 37.34 -22.06
C LEU A 352 4.41 36.40 -23.26
N VAL A 353 3.37 35.57 -23.18
CA VAL A 353 2.85 34.85 -24.34
C VAL A 353 1.87 35.79 -25.01
N SER A 354 2.22 36.27 -26.20
CA SER A 354 1.33 37.05 -27.04
C SER A 354 0.19 36.17 -27.54
N VAL A 355 -1.05 36.59 -27.29
CA VAL A 355 -2.23 36.08 -27.99
C VAL A 355 -2.20 36.65 -29.40
N ALA A 356 -2.05 35.78 -30.40
CA ALA A 356 -2.27 36.15 -31.80
C ALA A 356 -3.75 35.97 -32.12
N SER A 357 -4.43 37.07 -32.44
CA SER A 357 -5.73 37.03 -33.10
C SER A 357 -5.50 36.99 -34.60
N GLU A 358 -5.87 35.90 -35.25
CA GLU A 358 -6.12 35.91 -36.70
C GLU A 358 -7.56 35.46 -36.94
N VAL A 359 -8.19 36.19 -37.86
CA VAL A 359 -9.59 36.09 -38.27
C VAL A 359 -9.58 35.65 -39.72
N ASP A 360 -10.29 34.57 -40.00
CA ASP A 360 -10.96 34.18 -41.24
C ASP A 360 -11.46 32.74 -41.00
N GLY A 361 -12.60 32.27 -41.48
CA GLY A 361 -13.54 32.80 -42.46
C GLY A 361 -14.16 31.58 -43.17
N GLU A 362 -15.44 31.67 -43.59
CA GLU A 362 -16.18 30.60 -44.29
C GLU A 362 -16.52 29.33 -43.43
N GLU A 363 -17.64 28.62 -43.61
CA GLU A 363 -18.88 28.91 -44.34
C GLU A 363 -20.08 28.17 -43.73
N VAL A 364 -21.30 28.60 -44.09
CA VAL A 364 -22.61 28.10 -43.62
C VAL A 364 -23.18 27.13 -44.66
N PRO A 365 -23.88 26.03 -44.29
CA PRO A 365 -25.33 26.07 -44.49
C PRO A 365 -26.19 25.43 -43.38
N GLN A 366 -27.24 26.19 -43.06
CA GLN A 366 -28.47 25.75 -42.39
C GLN A 366 -29.05 24.45 -42.97
N GLN A 367 -29.67 23.64 -42.11
CA GLN A 367 -30.98 23.07 -42.43
C GLN A 367 -31.95 23.22 -41.26
N HIS A 368 -33.19 23.55 -41.60
CA HIS A 368 -34.30 23.72 -40.68
C HIS A 368 -34.94 22.36 -40.36
N SER A 369 -35.45 22.19 -39.14
CA SER A 369 -36.82 21.70 -38.94
C SER A 369 -37.38 22.22 -37.63
N SER A 370 -38.66 22.57 -37.67
CA SER A 370 -39.44 23.19 -36.59
C SER A 370 -40.42 22.19 -35.96
N GLU A 371 -41.14 22.66 -34.93
CA GLU A 371 -42.30 22.01 -34.27
C GLU A 371 -41.92 20.81 -33.36
N ASP A 372 -42.49 20.62 -32.17
CA ASP A 372 -43.63 21.29 -31.52
C ASP A 372 -43.45 21.28 -29.97
N VAL A 373 -43.84 22.34 -29.26
CA VAL A 373 -43.66 22.45 -27.78
C VAL A 373 -44.93 22.97 -27.09
N PRO A 374 -45.56 22.19 -26.18
CA PRO A 374 -46.66 22.69 -25.35
C PRO A 374 -46.15 23.54 -24.17
N PRO A 375 -46.94 24.51 -23.68
CA PRO A 375 -46.49 25.47 -22.67
C PRO A 375 -46.40 24.84 -21.26
N PRO A 376 -45.29 25.02 -20.53
CA PRO A 376 -45.22 24.68 -19.10
C PRO A 376 -45.89 25.75 -18.22
N PRO A 377 -46.33 25.40 -16.99
CA PRO A 377 -47.04 26.31 -16.10
C PRO A 377 -46.13 27.41 -15.53
N GLN A 378 -46.76 28.53 -15.16
CA GLN A 378 -46.11 29.65 -14.48
C GLN A 378 -45.59 29.22 -13.10
N HIS A 379 -44.27 29.05 -12.97
CA HIS A 379 -43.60 29.06 -11.68
C HIS A 379 -43.07 30.46 -11.37
N ASP A 380 -43.15 30.83 -10.09
CA ASP A 380 -42.86 32.16 -9.60
C ASP A 380 -41.49 32.69 -10.03
N ALA A 381 -41.45 33.97 -10.39
CA ALA A 381 -40.24 34.65 -10.80
C ALA A 381 -39.25 34.72 -9.63
N GLN A 382 -38.27 33.82 -9.60
CA GLN A 382 -37.04 34.07 -8.86
C GLN A 382 -36.44 35.38 -9.37
N PRO A 383 -35.97 36.27 -8.47
CA PRO A 383 -35.33 37.51 -8.89
C PRO A 383 -34.09 37.15 -9.71
N ALA A 384 -34.04 37.63 -10.95
CA ALA A 384 -32.88 37.43 -11.81
C ALA A 384 -31.65 38.05 -11.14
N THR A 385 -30.82 37.20 -10.52
CA THR A 385 -29.54 37.63 -9.94
C THR A 385 -28.69 38.14 -11.06
N THR A 386 -28.49 39.47 -11.10
CA THR A 386 -27.76 40.10 -12.20
C THR A 386 -26.33 39.54 -12.24
N MET A 387 -25.70 39.62 -13.41
CA MET A 387 -24.34 39.11 -13.58
C MET A 387 -23.37 39.77 -12.59
N GLU A 388 -23.63 41.03 -12.19
CA GLU A 388 -22.87 41.74 -11.15
C GLU A 388 -22.99 41.06 -9.78
N ASP A 389 -24.16 40.53 -9.43
CA ASP A 389 -24.44 39.91 -8.14
C ASP A 389 -23.79 38.51 -8.03
N ALA A 390 -23.70 37.79 -9.16
CA ALA A 390 -22.91 36.56 -9.27
C ALA A 390 -21.39 36.84 -9.17
N ILE A 391 -20.91 37.91 -9.83
CA ILE A 391 -19.50 38.35 -9.73
C ILE A 391 -19.18 38.80 -8.31
N ALA A 392 -20.07 39.57 -7.67
CA ALA A 392 -19.89 40.04 -6.30
C ALA A 392 -19.77 38.88 -5.31
N ARG A 393 -20.67 37.89 -5.38
CA ARG A 393 -20.58 36.67 -4.55
C ARG A 393 -19.31 35.85 -4.84
N GLY A 394 -18.90 35.73 -6.10
CA GLY A 394 -17.65 35.05 -6.48
C GLY A 394 -16.40 35.74 -5.91
N VAL A 395 -16.36 37.07 -5.96
CA VAL A 395 -15.27 37.87 -5.37
C VAL A 395 -15.31 37.83 -3.85
N GLU A 396 -16.48 37.90 -3.22
CA GLU A 396 -16.62 37.83 -1.76
C GLU A 396 -16.20 36.45 -1.23
N ALA A 397 -16.64 35.36 -1.86
CA ALA A 397 -16.22 34.01 -1.50
C ALA A 397 -14.69 33.82 -1.65
N ALA A 398 -14.11 34.32 -2.74
CA ALA A 398 -12.66 34.31 -2.94
C ALA A 398 -11.91 35.12 -1.85
N LEU A 399 -12.42 36.30 -1.48
CA LEU A 399 -11.81 37.13 -0.44
C LEU A 399 -11.98 36.53 0.97
N ARG A 400 -13.12 35.90 1.28
CA ARG A 400 -13.33 35.18 2.54
C ARG A 400 -12.32 34.04 2.70
N ARG A 401 -12.13 33.21 1.66
CA ARG A 401 -11.09 32.16 1.63
C ARG A 401 -9.66 32.69 1.73
N ILE A 402 -9.36 33.90 1.25
CA ILE A 402 -8.03 34.52 1.36
C ILE A 402 -7.76 35.13 2.75
N LEU A 403 -8.80 35.65 3.43
CA LEU A 403 -8.64 36.49 4.62
C LEU A 403 -8.97 35.79 5.94
N ILE A 404 -9.90 34.84 5.93
CA ILE A 404 -10.35 34.10 7.12
C ILE A 404 -9.46 32.86 7.30
N ASP A 405 -9.34 32.03 6.25
CA ASP A 405 -8.49 30.85 6.24
C ASP A 405 -7.03 31.21 5.94
N LYS A 406 -6.37 31.85 6.93
CA LYS A 406 -4.92 32.15 6.88
C LYS A 406 -4.06 30.89 6.69
N GLU A 407 -4.62 29.73 6.97
CA GLU A 407 -4.14 28.46 6.45
C GLU A 407 -4.69 28.25 5.04
N PHE A 408 -4.07 28.91 4.05
CA PHE A 408 -4.10 28.34 2.70
C PHE A 408 -3.66 26.87 2.85
N PRO A 409 -4.46 25.87 2.42
CA PRO A 409 -3.92 24.56 2.16
C PRO A 409 -2.91 24.77 1.03
N LEU A 410 -1.65 24.95 1.44
CA LEU A 410 -0.47 24.90 0.61
C LEU A 410 -0.35 23.45 0.14
N THR A 411 -1.26 23.10 -0.77
CA THR A 411 -1.05 22.23 -1.92
C THR A 411 0.09 22.87 -2.72
N LYS A 412 1.30 22.81 -2.12
CA LYS A 412 2.57 23.27 -2.68
C LYS A 412 2.62 22.59 -4.02
N LYS A 413 2.29 23.28 -5.13
CA LYS A 413 2.10 22.61 -6.43
C LYS A 413 3.36 21.82 -6.72
N HIS A 414 3.31 20.50 -6.49
CA HIS A 414 4.52 19.69 -6.35
C HIS A 414 5.20 19.85 -7.69
N SER A 415 6.43 20.41 -7.69
CA SER A 415 7.17 20.61 -8.92
C SER A 415 7.11 19.30 -9.71
N PRO A 416 6.86 19.30 -11.02
CA PRO A 416 6.77 18.05 -11.79
C PRO A 416 7.98 17.13 -11.56
N ARG A 417 9.13 17.73 -11.26
CA ARG A 417 10.36 17.03 -10.82
C ARG A 417 10.22 16.29 -9.49
N ARG A 418 9.55 16.87 -8.48
CA ARG A 418 9.30 16.24 -7.17
C ARG A 418 8.31 15.08 -7.28
N LYS A 419 7.19 15.27 -8.00
CA LYS A 419 6.23 14.19 -8.26
C LYS A 419 6.91 12.97 -8.92
N LYS A 420 7.81 13.22 -9.89
CA LYS A 420 8.60 12.16 -10.56
C LYS A 420 9.61 11.47 -9.64
N VAL A 421 10.06 12.10 -8.55
CA VAL A 421 10.90 11.47 -7.53
C VAL A 421 10.04 10.59 -6.61
N GLU A 422 8.94 11.14 -6.09
CA GLU A 422 7.98 10.41 -5.24
C GLU A 422 7.43 9.15 -5.95
N GLU A 423 7.09 9.26 -7.24
CA GLU A 423 6.66 8.13 -8.08
C GLU A 423 7.79 7.10 -8.32
N LYS A 424 9.04 7.55 -8.44
CA LYS A 424 10.18 6.64 -8.62
C LYS A 424 10.50 5.87 -7.33
N GLU A 425 10.45 6.54 -6.18
CA GLU A 425 10.61 5.94 -4.86
C GLU A 425 9.52 4.89 -4.61
N LEU A 426 8.26 5.22 -4.92
CA LEU A 426 7.12 4.31 -4.83
C LEU A 426 7.27 3.06 -5.71
N ARG A 427 7.72 3.22 -6.97
CA ARG A 427 8.05 2.10 -7.86
C ARG A 427 9.21 1.24 -7.33
N GLN A 428 10.23 1.85 -6.72
CA GLN A 428 11.34 1.12 -6.09
C GLN A 428 10.88 0.36 -4.84
N GLU A 429 10.01 0.94 -4.02
CA GLU A 429 9.43 0.29 -2.84
C GLU A 429 8.52 -0.90 -3.22
N LYS A 430 7.73 -0.76 -4.29
CA LYS A 430 6.96 -1.84 -4.91
C LYS A 430 7.87 -2.98 -5.43
N ALA A 431 8.94 -2.66 -6.15
CA ALA A 431 9.85 -3.66 -6.73
C ALA A 431 10.72 -4.38 -5.68
N ALA A 432 11.06 -3.71 -4.57
CA ALA A 432 11.82 -4.29 -3.46
C ALA A 432 10.94 -5.15 -2.51
N LYS A 433 9.64 -5.29 -2.80
CA LYS A 433 8.68 -5.97 -1.93
C LYS A 433 8.66 -7.48 -2.17
N LYS A 434 8.79 -8.26 -1.09
CA LYS A 434 8.61 -9.72 -1.13
C LYS A 434 7.12 -10.07 -1.13
N SER A 435 6.72 -11.18 -1.76
CA SER A 435 5.30 -11.55 -1.90
C SER A 435 4.57 -11.60 -0.55
N TYR A 436 5.12 -12.30 0.45
CA TYR A 436 4.45 -12.44 1.75
C TYR A 436 4.18 -11.09 2.45
N GLU A 437 5.01 -10.06 2.23
CA GLU A 437 4.78 -8.71 2.75
C GLU A 437 3.68 -7.97 1.96
N ARG A 438 3.44 -8.36 0.70
CA ARG A 438 2.29 -7.90 -0.11
C ARG A 438 1.02 -8.57 0.38
N ASP A 439 1.06 -9.88 0.56
CA ASP A 439 -0.10 -10.67 0.93
C ASP A 439 -0.59 -10.30 2.35
N PHE A 440 0.35 -10.11 3.30
CA PHE A 440 0.06 -9.57 4.64
C PHE A 440 -0.60 -8.18 4.58
N LEU A 441 0.02 -7.20 3.90
CA LEU A 441 -0.52 -5.83 3.85
C LEU A 441 -1.84 -5.71 3.08
N LEU A 442 -2.09 -6.58 2.09
CA LEU A 442 -3.38 -6.67 1.41
C LEU A 442 -4.46 -7.34 2.28
N GLY A 443 -4.08 -8.30 3.12
CA GLY A 443 -4.95 -8.86 4.15
C GLY A 443 -5.37 -7.80 5.18
N GLU A 444 -4.43 -6.99 5.65
CA GLU A 444 -4.69 -5.93 6.62
C GLU A 444 -5.52 -4.77 6.06
N VAL A 445 -5.28 -4.35 4.82
CA VAL A 445 -6.16 -3.38 4.14
C VAL A 445 -7.58 -3.94 3.96
N ARG A 446 -7.73 -5.23 3.62
CA ARG A 446 -9.06 -5.87 3.57
C ARG A 446 -9.73 -5.91 4.94
N ARG A 447 -9.02 -6.31 6.00
CA ARG A 447 -9.54 -6.29 7.39
C ARG A 447 -10.02 -4.89 7.78
N LEU A 448 -9.23 -3.86 7.48
CA LEU A 448 -9.60 -2.46 7.73
C LEU A 448 -10.91 -2.08 7.04
N PHE A 449 -11.06 -2.37 5.74
CA PHE A 449 -12.29 -2.04 5.01
C PHE A 449 -13.51 -2.81 5.54
N LYS A 450 -13.33 -4.09 5.91
CA LYS A 450 -14.40 -4.89 6.55
C LYS A 450 -14.89 -4.26 7.84
N ASP A 451 -13.98 -3.85 8.72
CA ASP A 451 -14.32 -3.24 10.00
C ASP A 451 -14.96 -1.85 9.83
N VAL A 452 -14.40 -0.99 8.97
CA VAL A 452 -14.84 0.41 8.80
C VAL A 452 -16.17 0.51 8.06
N PHE A 453 -16.37 -0.27 6.99
CA PHE A 453 -17.59 -0.23 6.18
C PHE A 453 -18.62 -1.30 6.61
N SER A 454 -18.34 -2.06 7.68
CA SER A 454 -19.18 -3.15 8.19
C SER A 454 -19.54 -4.22 7.13
N ILE A 455 -18.62 -4.46 6.18
CA ILE A 455 -18.76 -5.48 5.14
C ILE A 455 -18.06 -6.78 5.56
N SER A 456 -18.65 -7.94 5.28
CA SER A 456 -17.99 -9.24 5.56
C SER A 456 -17.10 -9.72 4.41
N GLN A 457 -17.42 -9.33 3.17
CA GLN A 457 -16.71 -9.66 1.94
C GLN A 457 -16.76 -8.47 0.98
N ASP A 458 -15.73 -8.32 0.15
CA ASP A 458 -15.58 -7.26 -0.86
C ASP A 458 -16.77 -7.25 -1.85
N SER A 459 -17.35 -8.42 -2.16
CA SER A 459 -18.57 -8.55 -2.96
C SER A 459 -19.77 -7.82 -2.35
N ASN A 460 -19.86 -7.76 -1.02
CA ASN A 460 -21.01 -7.17 -0.33
C ASN A 460 -20.98 -5.63 -0.37
N PHE A 461 -19.85 -5.05 -0.81
CA PHE A 461 -19.74 -3.62 -1.11
C PHE A 461 -20.64 -3.19 -2.30
N MET A 462 -21.19 -4.13 -3.08
CA MET A 462 -22.24 -3.83 -4.06
C MET A 462 -23.51 -3.22 -3.44
N LEU A 463 -23.74 -3.45 -2.14
CA LEU A 463 -24.86 -2.91 -1.37
C LEU A 463 -24.46 -1.68 -0.52
N HIS A 464 -23.26 -1.12 -0.73
CA HIS A 464 -22.80 0.04 0.03
C HIS A 464 -23.50 1.32 -0.42
N ASP A 465 -24.08 2.05 0.53
CA ASP A 465 -24.65 3.37 0.33
C ASP A 465 -23.54 4.40 0.03
N PRO A 466 -23.51 5.03 -1.15
CA PRO A 466 -22.53 6.07 -1.46
C PRO A 466 -22.79 7.34 -0.64
N ALA A 467 -21.76 8.19 -0.52
CA ALA A 467 -21.92 9.53 0.04
C ALA A 467 -22.99 10.33 -0.72
N SER A 468 -23.76 11.15 0.01
CA SER A 468 -24.75 12.03 -0.62
C SER A 468 -24.07 12.99 -1.60
N HIS A 469 -24.66 13.18 -2.77
CA HIS A 469 -24.17 14.18 -3.73
C HIS A 469 -24.17 15.59 -3.12
N GLU A 470 -25.10 15.88 -2.20
CA GLU A 470 -25.17 17.16 -1.49
C GLU A 470 -23.99 17.34 -0.55
N ASP A 471 -23.61 16.31 0.22
CA ASP A 471 -22.44 16.37 1.13
C ASP A 471 -21.12 16.50 0.35
N VAL A 472 -20.98 15.72 -0.74
CA VAL A 472 -19.80 15.77 -1.62
C VAL A 472 -19.67 17.15 -2.28
N TYR A 473 -20.78 17.69 -2.80
CA TYR A 473 -20.80 19.01 -3.41
C TYR A 473 -20.54 20.13 -2.40
N ALA A 474 -21.18 20.07 -1.22
CA ALA A 474 -20.96 21.04 -0.15
C ALA A 474 -19.49 21.05 0.29
N TYR A 475 -18.86 19.89 0.45
CA TYR A 475 -17.44 19.78 0.77
C TYR A 475 -16.52 20.30 -0.35
N GLU A 476 -16.82 20.00 -1.62
CA GLU A 476 -15.98 20.43 -2.75
C GLU A 476 -16.12 21.93 -3.09
N TYR A 477 -17.29 22.55 -2.87
CA TYR A 477 -17.60 23.90 -3.37
C TYR A 477 -18.02 24.91 -2.29
N GLU A 478 -18.75 24.50 -1.25
CA GLU A 478 -19.46 25.38 -0.30
C GLU A 478 -18.82 25.45 1.10
N ASP A 479 -17.59 24.94 1.25
CA ASP A 479 -16.86 24.83 2.53
C ASP A 479 -17.64 24.00 3.59
N GLY A 480 -18.41 23.02 3.11
CA GLY A 480 -19.22 22.10 3.90
C GLY A 480 -18.41 21.08 4.73
N PRO A 481 -19.07 20.32 5.61
CA PRO A 481 -18.41 19.33 6.46
C PRO A 481 -17.75 18.23 5.64
N GLY A 482 -16.53 17.85 6.02
CA GLY A 482 -15.85 16.69 5.43
C GLY A 482 -16.45 15.34 5.85
N PRO A 483 -15.97 14.22 5.26
CA PRO A 483 -16.49 12.89 5.52
C PRO A 483 -16.45 12.52 7.02
N ASN A 484 -17.56 11.96 7.51
CA ASN A 484 -17.74 11.60 8.92
C ASN A 484 -16.88 10.39 9.31
N CYS A 485 -15.95 10.56 10.25
CA CYS A 485 -15.05 9.50 10.71
C CYS A 485 -15.73 8.28 11.35
N LYS A 486 -17.00 8.38 11.78
CA LYS A 486 -17.77 7.25 12.33
C LYS A 486 -18.60 6.50 11.28
N HIS A 487 -18.91 7.18 10.18
CA HIS A 487 -19.76 6.67 9.10
C HIS A 487 -19.15 7.11 7.78
N LEU A 488 -18.01 6.49 7.45
CA LEU A 488 -17.31 6.75 6.20
C LEU A 488 -18.12 6.18 5.05
N ALA A 489 -18.38 7.02 4.05
CA ALA A 489 -19.01 6.65 2.79
C ALA A 489 -18.18 7.25 1.65
N PHE A 490 -17.95 6.47 0.60
CA PHE A 490 -17.22 6.94 -0.57
C PHE A 490 -18.15 7.66 -1.55
N ASP A 491 -17.62 8.64 -2.28
CA ASP A 491 -18.21 9.02 -3.55
C ASP A 491 -17.82 7.96 -4.59
N LEU A 492 -18.79 7.15 -5.00
CA LEU A 492 -18.59 6.08 -5.97
C LEU A 492 -18.72 6.57 -7.43
N LYS A 493 -19.25 7.79 -7.65
CA LYS A 493 -19.24 8.44 -8.96
C LYS A 493 -17.87 9.03 -9.25
N GLY A 494 -17.28 9.73 -8.28
CA GLY A 494 -15.90 10.22 -8.33
C GLY A 494 -14.85 9.11 -8.44
N GLY A 495 -13.61 9.53 -8.73
CA GLY A 495 -12.43 8.64 -8.70
C GLY A 495 -11.69 8.72 -7.36
N PRO A 496 -10.60 7.94 -7.18
CA PRO A 496 -9.77 7.96 -5.95
C PRO A 496 -9.02 9.29 -5.71
N LYS A 497 -9.21 10.27 -6.60
CA LYS A 497 -8.58 11.61 -6.58
C LYS A 497 -9.62 12.74 -6.46
N SER A 498 -10.92 12.43 -6.30
CA SER A 498 -11.87 13.46 -5.82
C SER A 498 -11.41 13.93 -4.43
N PRO A 499 -11.50 15.22 -4.12
CA PRO A 499 -11.26 15.74 -2.77
C PRO A 499 -11.94 14.93 -1.66
N TRP A 500 -13.20 14.53 -1.85
CA TRP A 500 -13.94 13.71 -0.88
C TRP A 500 -13.26 12.36 -0.67
N ASN A 501 -13.02 11.62 -1.75
CA ASN A 501 -12.42 10.29 -1.68
C ASN A 501 -10.96 10.32 -1.18
N ASP A 502 -10.17 11.33 -1.56
CA ASP A 502 -8.81 11.48 -1.05
C ASP A 502 -8.79 11.75 0.46
N LYS A 503 -9.80 12.46 0.98
CA LYS A 503 -9.97 12.66 2.44
C LYS A 503 -10.45 11.38 3.15
N VAL A 504 -11.37 10.61 2.57
CA VAL A 504 -11.75 9.28 3.10
C VAL A 504 -10.54 8.33 3.14
N ILE A 505 -9.75 8.29 2.06
CA ILE A 505 -8.50 7.51 2.01
C ILE A 505 -7.48 7.99 3.05
N GLY A 506 -7.40 9.30 3.30
CA GLY A 506 -6.58 9.86 4.38
C GLY A 506 -6.99 9.36 5.77
N LEU A 507 -8.30 9.34 6.06
CA LEU A 507 -8.82 8.82 7.34
C LEU A 507 -8.58 7.30 7.48
N LEU A 508 -8.73 6.53 6.40
CA LEU A 508 -8.36 5.11 6.37
C LEU A 508 -6.85 4.88 6.57
N LEU A 509 -6.01 5.78 6.06
CA LEU A 509 -4.55 5.71 6.19
C LEU A 509 -4.09 6.00 7.63
N GLU A 510 -4.68 7.01 8.27
CA GLU A 510 -4.49 7.31 9.70
C GLU A 510 -4.86 6.09 10.57
N GLU A 511 -6.00 5.45 10.29
CA GLU A 511 -6.47 4.24 10.98
C GLU A 511 -5.58 3.00 10.70
N LEU A 512 -5.12 2.81 9.45
CA LEU A 512 -4.19 1.73 9.08
C LEU A 512 -2.85 1.86 9.83
N GLN A 513 -2.30 3.08 9.90
CA GLN A 513 -1.08 3.38 10.66
C GLN A 513 -1.29 3.12 12.16
N ARG A 514 -2.41 3.58 12.72
CA ARG A 514 -2.78 3.36 14.12
C ARG A 514 -2.83 1.87 14.47
N ARG A 515 -3.37 1.02 13.59
CA ARG A 515 -3.36 -0.45 13.75
C ARG A 515 -1.95 -1.01 13.67
N GLY A 516 -1.15 -0.59 12.68
CA GLY A 516 0.22 -1.06 12.51
C GLY A 516 1.15 -0.74 13.70
N ASP A 517 0.97 0.43 14.33
CA ASP A 517 1.70 0.80 15.55
C ASP A 517 1.20 0.02 16.78
N GLN A 518 -0.11 -0.24 16.90
CA GLN A 518 -0.68 -1.00 18.03
C GLN A 518 -0.35 -2.49 17.98
N GLU A 519 -0.45 -3.10 16.80
CA GLU A 519 -0.17 -4.52 16.57
C GLU A 519 1.32 -4.78 16.29
N SER A 520 2.16 -3.73 16.33
CA SER A 520 3.61 -3.80 16.14
C SER A 520 4.02 -4.54 14.86
N TRP A 521 3.42 -4.16 13.73
CA TRP A 521 3.63 -4.85 12.45
C TRP A 521 5.13 -4.92 12.09
N PRO A 522 5.61 -6.09 11.61
CA PRO A 522 7.04 -6.30 11.34
C PRO A 522 7.59 -5.51 10.14
N PHE A 523 6.72 -4.85 9.36
CA PHE A 523 7.09 -4.12 8.15
C PHE A 523 6.66 -2.65 8.26
N ARG A 524 7.64 -1.74 8.24
CA ARG A 524 7.39 -0.30 8.05
C ARG A 524 7.50 0.04 6.56
N ARG A 525 6.52 0.78 6.04
CA ARG A 525 6.41 1.21 4.63
C ARG A 525 6.09 2.70 4.56
N SER A 526 6.33 3.34 3.42
CA SER A 526 6.04 4.76 3.27
C SER A 526 4.53 5.04 3.33
N GLU A 527 4.16 6.23 3.78
CA GLU A 527 2.76 6.71 3.76
C GLU A 527 2.20 6.70 2.33
N ALA A 528 3.01 7.08 1.35
CA ALA A 528 2.65 7.02 -0.07
C ALA A 528 2.35 5.59 -0.54
N TYR A 529 3.12 4.60 -0.07
CA TYR A 529 2.88 3.19 -0.36
C TYR A 529 1.54 2.72 0.19
N PHE A 530 1.26 2.99 1.47
CA PHE A 530 -0.03 2.63 2.06
C PHE A 530 -1.20 3.33 1.37
N LYS A 531 -1.07 4.64 1.06
CA LYS A 531 -2.08 5.39 0.32
C LYS A 531 -2.38 4.79 -1.05
N GLU A 532 -1.35 4.31 -1.76
CA GLU A 532 -1.52 3.63 -3.06
C GLU A 532 -2.27 2.29 -2.92
N VAL A 533 -1.93 1.45 -1.92
CA VAL A 533 -2.64 0.18 -1.69
C VAL A 533 -4.12 0.41 -1.31
N LEU A 534 -4.40 1.43 -0.49
CA LEU A 534 -5.77 1.84 -0.16
C LEU A 534 -6.52 2.33 -1.41
N GLN A 535 -5.87 3.11 -2.29
CA GLN A 535 -6.44 3.54 -3.57
C GLN A 535 -6.72 2.37 -4.51
N ASP A 536 -5.80 1.40 -4.63
CA ASP A 536 -5.95 0.22 -5.49
C ASP A 536 -7.06 -0.72 -4.97
N HIS A 537 -7.22 -0.86 -3.66
CA HIS A 537 -8.36 -1.59 -3.08
C HIS A 537 -9.69 -0.85 -3.29
N TYR A 538 -9.75 0.46 -3.08
CA TYR A 538 -10.94 1.28 -3.40
C TYR A 538 -11.34 1.17 -4.88
N LYS A 539 -10.39 1.18 -5.83
CA LYS A 539 -10.70 1.00 -7.26
C LYS A 539 -11.43 -0.32 -7.50
N ARG A 540 -10.96 -1.43 -6.92
CA ARG A 540 -11.58 -2.76 -7.04
C ARG A 540 -12.99 -2.77 -6.46
N LEU A 541 -13.19 -2.21 -5.26
CA LEU A 541 -14.51 -2.07 -4.64
C LEU A 541 -15.47 -1.19 -5.48
N ARG A 542 -14.99 -0.07 -6.03
CA ARG A 542 -15.75 0.76 -6.97
C ARG A 542 -16.12 0.00 -8.24
N THR A 543 -15.23 -0.83 -8.79
CA THR A 543 -15.54 -1.67 -9.95
C THR A 543 -16.62 -2.72 -9.63
N ILE A 544 -16.60 -3.31 -8.43
CA ILE A 544 -17.66 -4.22 -7.95
C ILE A 544 -19.01 -3.46 -7.86
N TRP A 545 -19.03 -2.30 -7.21
CA TRP A 545 -20.24 -1.49 -7.08
C TRP A 545 -20.79 -0.99 -8.42
N MET A 546 -19.93 -0.49 -9.31
CA MET A 546 -20.28 -0.08 -10.68
C MET A 546 -20.79 -1.24 -11.53
N ALA A 547 -20.28 -2.45 -11.32
CA ALA A 547 -20.79 -3.65 -11.99
C ALA A 547 -22.21 -4.00 -11.51
N ALA A 548 -22.55 -3.69 -10.25
CA ALA A 548 -23.87 -3.92 -9.67
C ALA A 548 -24.90 -2.81 -9.92
N GLN A 549 -24.50 -1.67 -10.51
CA GLN A 549 -25.48 -0.63 -10.88
C GLN A 549 -26.37 -1.11 -12.06
N PRO A 550 -27.67 -0.79 -12.06
CA PRO A 550 -28.54 -1.01 -13.21
C PRO A 550 -28.05 -0.27 -14.45
N LYS A 551 -28.03 -0.96 -15.60
CA LYS A 551 -27.65 -0.38 -16.89
C LYS A 551 -28.88 -0.09 -17.74
N VAL A 552 -28.71 0.77 -18.75
CA VAL A 552 -29.71 0.93 -19.80
C VAL A 552 -29.62 -0.25 -20.75
N THR A 553 -30.70 -1.02 -20.84
CA THR A 553 -30.85 -2.16 -21.77
C THR A 553 -30.88 -1.69 -23.22
N ALA A 554 -30.67 -2.61 -24.17
CA ALA A 554 -30.79 -2.31 -25.60
C ALA A 554 -32.19 -1.81 -26.05
N LYS A 555 -33.20 -1.90 -25.17
CA LYS A 555 -34.56 -1.38 -25.38
C LYS A 555 -34.75 0.06 -24.85
N GLY A 556 -33.72 0.66 -24.25
CA GLY A 556 -33.78 2.00 -23.64
C GLY A 556 -34.35 2.04 -22.21
N GLY A 557 -34.89 0.93 -21.69
CA GLY A 557 -35.29 0.81 -20.29
C GLY A 557 -34.10 0.48 -19.38
N LEU A 558 -34.16 0.88 -18.11
CA LEU A 558 -33.20 0.42 -17.08
C LEU A 558 -33.42 -1.07 -16.76
N GLU A 559 -32.34 -1.79 -16.51
CA GLU A 559 -32.37 -3.18 -16.02
C GLU A 559 -33.17 -3.29 -14.72
N THR A 560 -33.98 -4.35 -14.57
CA THR A 560 -34.63 -4.66 -13.29
C THR A 560 -33.62 -5.25 -12.29
N PRO A 561 -33.89 -5.25 -10.97
CA PRO A 561 -33.00 -5.86 -9.98
C PRO A 561 -32.66 -7.32 -10.28
N GLU A 562 -33.62 -8.08 -10.81
CA GLU A 562 -33.44 -9.48 -11.21
C GLU A 562 -32.51 -9.62 -12.44
N GLU A 563 -32.65 -8.72 -13.42
CA GLU A 563 -31.74 -8.66 -14.58
C GLU A 563 -30.30 -8.30 -14.17
N VAL A 564 -30.15 -7.38 -13.20
CA VAL A 564 -28.84 -7.03 -12.60
C VAL A 564 -28.24 -8.24 -11.86
N GLU A 565 -29.01 -8.92 -11.02
CA GLU A 565 -28.55 -10.12 -10.30
C GLU A 565 -28.12 -11.21 -11.28
N GLN A 566 -28.94 -11.52 -12.29
CA GLN A 566 -28.62 -12.51 -13.31
C GLN A 566 -27.33 -12.14 -14.08
N ARG A 567 -27.14 -10.85 -14.41
CA ARG A 567 -25.92 -10.34 -15.05
C ARG A 567 -24.69 -10.49 -14.16
N LEU A 568 -24.81 -10.27 -12.85
CA LEU A 568 -23.72 -10.47 -11.89
C LEU A 568 -23.36 -11.95 -11.72
N ILE A 569 -24.36 -12.84 -11.65
CA ILE A 569 -24.16 -14.30 -11.60
C ILE A 569 -23.43 -14.78 -12.85
N MET A 570 -23.89 -14.39 -14.04
CA MET A 570 -23.24 -14.77 -15.31
C MET A 570 -21.78 -14.29 -15.38
N LYS A 571 -21.49 -13.05 -14.97
CA LYS A 571 -20.12 -12.53 -14.93
C LYS A 571 -19.24 -13.30 -13.93
N LYS A 572 -19.77 -13.67 -12.76
CA LYS A 572 -19.06 -14.49 -11.77
C LYS A 572 -18.74 -15.88 -12.31
N ASP A 573 -19.68 -16.52 -13.00
CA ASP A 573 -19.48 -17.83 -13.63
C ASP A 573 -18.45 -17.78 -14.77
N GLU A 574 -18.41 -16.69 -15.54
CA GLU A 574 -17.41 -16.46 -16.57
C GLU A 574 -16.00 -16.31 -15.97
N ALA A 575 -15.83 -15.45 -14.96
CA ALA A 575 -14.55 -15.28 -14.26
C ALA A 575 -14.08 -16.58 -13.58
N LEU A 576 -15.00 -17.38 -13.03
CA LEU A 576 -14.69 -18.72 -12.49
C LEU A 576 -14.26 -19.71 -13.58
N LYS A 577 -14.85 -19.65 -14.79
CA LYS A 577 -14.41 -20.47 -15.93
C LYS A 577 -13.01 -20.08 -16.40
N VAL A 578 -12.72 -18.77 -16.54
CA VAL A 578 -11.40 -18.24 -16.90
C VAL A 578 -10.37 -18.69 -15.86
N THR A 579 -10.64 -18.48 -14.57
CA THR A 579 -9.74 -18.89 -13.48
C THR A 579 -9.49 -20.40 -13.50
N ARG A 580 -10.53 -21.24 -13.63
CA ARG A 580 -10.37 -22.70 -13.76
C ARG A 580 -9.50 -23.07 -14.97
N GLN A 581 -9.61 -22.35 -16.09
CA GLN A 581 -8.77 -22.58 -17.27
C GLN A 581 -7.32 -22.15 -17.01
N THR A 582 -7.10 -20.98 -16.42
CA THR A 582 -5.78 -20.44 -16.06
C THR A 582 -5.08 -21.34 -15.04
N THR A 583 -5.74 -21.76 -13.96
CA THR A 583 -5.21 -22.70 -12.98
C THR A 583 -4.89 -24.07 -13.61
N ARG A 584 -5.73 -24.58 -14.52
CA ARG A 584 -5.42 -25.80 -15.29
C ARG A 584 -4.17 -25.61 -16.18
N ARG A 585 -3.99 -24.45 -16.81
CA ARG A 585 -2.79 -24.11 -17.60
C ARG A 585 -1.54 -23.99 -16.70
N LYS A 586 -1.61 -23.20 -15.61
CA LYS A 586 -0.54 -23.04 -14.61
C LYS A 586 -0.12 -24.42 -14.04
N ASN A 587 -1.06 -25.26 -13.61
CA ASN A 587 -0.78 -26.62 -13.12
C ASN A 587 -0.19 -27.56 -14.19
N LYS A 588 -0.65 -27.47 -15.45
CA LYS A 588 -0.08 -28.26 -16.55
C LYS A 588 1.35 -27.83 -16.88
N TYR A 589 1.66 -26.54 -16.77
CA TYR A 589 3.01 -26.01 -16.92
C TYR A 589 3.93 -26.46 -15.78
N LEU A 590 3.52 -26.27 -14.52
CA LEU A 590 4.29 -26.71 -13.35
C LEU A 590 4.65 -28.20 -13.40
N ARG A 591 3.69 -29.07 -13.76
CA ARG A 591 3.96 -30.51 -13.95
C ARG A 591 5.01 -30.80 -15.03
N ARG A 592 5.10 -29.99 -16.08
CA ARG A 592 6.15 -30.13 -17.12
C ARG A 592 7.50 -29.71 -16.59
N VAL A 593 7.58 -28.60 -15.86
CA VAL A 593 8.80 -28.12 -15.21
C VAL A 593 9.32 -29.19 -14.24
N THR A 594 8.50 -29.70 -13.31
CA THR A 594 8.92 -30.76 -12.38
C THR A 594 9.41 -32.03 -13.09
N VAL A 595 8.77 -32.44 -14.20
CA VAL A 595 9.23 -33.59 -14.99
C VAL A 595 10.57 -33.32 -15.67
N LEU A 596 10.80 -32.10 -16.18
CA LEU A 596 12.08 -31.69 -16.75
C LEU A 596 13.16 -31.62 -15.67
N ASP A 597 12.88 -31.03 -14.51
CA ASP A 597 13.81 -30.96 -13.36
C ASP A 597 14.28 -32.36 -12.95
N HIS A 598 13.35 -33.31 -12.80
CA HIS A 598 13.65 -34.69 -12.45
C HIS A 598 14.48 -35.40 -13.52
N LEU A 599 14.20 -35.14 -14.79
CA LEU A 599 14.90 -35.77 -15.91
C LEU A 599 16.30 -35.18 -16.14
N VAL A 600 16.47 -33.86 -15.95
CA VAL A 600 17.78 -33.19 -15.92
C VAL A 600 18.62 -33.72 -14.75
N LYS A 601 18.03 -33.86 -13.55
CA LYS A 601 18.70 -34.47 -12.38
C LYS A 601 19.19 -35.89 -12.71
N TYR A 602 18.29 -36.75 -13.19
CA TYR A 602 18.61 -38.13 -13.58
C TYR A 602 19.74 -38.23 -14.61
N LYS A 603 19.69 -37.41 -15.68
CA LYS A 603 20.74 -37.39 -16.73
C LYS A 603 22.06 -36.78 -16.26
N THR A 604 22.02 -35.89 -15.28
CA THR A 604 23.23 -35.36 -14.62
C THR A 604 23.92 -36.46 -13.82
N ASP A 605 23.15 -37.24 -13.04
CA ASP A 605 23.66 -38.38 -12.28
C ASP A 605 24.22 -39.50 -13.19
N GLY A 606 23.61 -39.70 -14.37
CA GLY A 606 24.07 -40.65 -15.39
C GLY A 606 25.19 -40.14 -16.33
N ASN A 607 25.51 -38.85 -16.30
CA ASN A 607 26.40 -38.17 -17.26
C ASN A 607 26.06 -38.51 -18.74
N GLU A 608 24.78 -38.41 -19.10
CA GLU A 608 24.28 -38.75 -20.43
C GLU A 608 24.59 -37.64 -21.47
N GLU A 609 24.92 -38.04 -22.71
CA GLU A 609 25.39 -37.14 -23.78
C GLU A 609 24.35 -36.09 -24.20
N ASP A 610 23.05 -36.37 -24.04
CA ASP A 610 21.96 -35.47 -24.39
C ASP A 610 21.55 -34.49 -23.27
N LEU A 611 22.22 -34.52 -22.10
CA LEU A 611 21.96 -33.61 -20.97
C LEU A 611 21.83 -32.11 -21.38
N PRO A 612 22.68 -31.54 -22.27
CA PRO A 612 22.55 -30.13 -22.67
C PRO A 612 21.24 -29.80 -23.39
N ALA A 613 20.65 -30.77 -24.11
CA ALA A 613 19.38 -30.57 -24.79
C ALA A 613 18.21 -30.48 -23.79
N TRP A 614 18.27 -31.25 -22.70
CA TRP A 614 17.26 -31.21 -21.63
C TRP A 614 17.42 -29.98 -20.73
N GLN A 615 18.65 -29.54 -20.45
CA GLN A 615 18.92 -28.27 -19.78
C GLN A 615 18.48 -27.05 -20.61
N TRP A 616 18.41 -27.15 -21.94
CA TRP A 616 17.86 -26.10 -22.82
C TRP A 616 16.33 -26.09 -22.86
N LEU A 617 15.67 -27.21 -22.54
CA LEU A 617 14.21 -27.32 -22.49
C LEU A 617 13.61 -26.88 -21.13
N GLN A 618 14.46 -26.76 -20.10
CA GLN A 618 14.15 -26.32 -18.73
C GLN A 618 14.01 -24.80 -18.65
#